data_AF-A0A536QH75-F1
#
_entry.id   AF-A0A536QH75-F1
#
_cell.length_a   1.000
_cell.length_b   1.000
_cell.length_c   1.000
_cell.angle_alpha   90.00
_cell.angle_beta   90.00
_cell.angle_gamma   90.00
#
_symmetry.space_group_name_H-M   'P 1'
#
loop_
_entity.id
_entity.type
_entity.pdbx_description
1 polymer ?
#
loop_
_entity_poly.entity_id
_entity_poly.type
_entity_poly.pdbx_seq_one_letter_code
_entity_poly.pdbx_strand_id
1 'polypeptide(L)'
;MRNRSAAFLAAGVIGVAALLLGQAWDFYLHAADPTLAHREGIFTLTNPGHVLLGAGLILAVVGVLGAAYSHLPMGSWSRRAFLAGFLVLIAVSGVTAGWAASIELAASQRLIAADQHAVAATHQAPATGAGHAGSTPISVTAAQLEAAARLYEQTMAAVVKYRDLRAAVAAGYQPMEPPDLEIVHYVNRAYSTDADILKPQHVQSLIYYNSPKGPVLIGAMYIMPRWGMPGPEIGGALTSWHHHDDLCFDKKTSMVVAFAGLSIVDRPGWSRSCPPGTSKQDTPDMLHVWVIDNPNGPFDTDMDPADVPAIVANSARN
;
A
#
# COMPACT_ATOMS: atom_id res chain seq x y z
N MET A 1 -6.05 56.18 6.56
CA MET A 1 -5.98 54.85 7.21
C MET A 1 -7.25 54.00 7.02
N ARG A 2 -8.45 54.58 6.87
CA ARG A 2 -9.74 53.87 6.74
C ARG A 2 -9.86 52.91 5.52
N ASN A 3 -9.15 53.17 4.43
CA ASN A 3 -9.26 52.37 3.19
C ASN A 3 -8.45 51.05 3.22
N ARG A 4 -7.40 50.95 4.05
CA ARG A 4 -6.53 49.75 4.06
C ARG A 4 -7.23 48.54 4.68
N SER A 5 -8.01 48.77 5.74
CA SER A 5 -8.78 47.71 6.37
C SER A 5 -9.93 47.19 5.50
N ALA A 6 -10.63 48.08 4.80
CA ALA A 6 -11.66 47.69 3.85
C ALA A 6 -11.08 46.82 2.72
N ALA A 7 -9.86 47.14 2.26
CA ALA A 7 -9.16 46.32 1.28
C ALA A 7 -8.80 44.92 1.80
N PHE A 8 -8.34 44.80 3.06
CA PHE A 8 -8.06 43.49 3.66
C PHE A 8 -9.31 42.66 3.90
N LEU A 9 -10.39 43.26 4.38
CA LEU A 9 -11.67 42.57 4.54
C LEU A 9 -12.23 42.13 3.18
N ALA A 10 -12.13 42.98 2.15
CA ALA A 10 -12.52 42.61 0.79
C ALA A 10 -11.67 41.46 0.24
N ALA A 11 -10.35 41.48 0.43
CA ALA A 11 -9.48 40.37 0.06
C ALA A 11 -9.86 39.07 0.78
N GLY A 12 -10.20 39.15 2.07
CA GLY A 12 -10.68 38.00 2.85
C GLY A 12 -11.98 37.41 2.29
N VAL A 13 -12.97 38.26 2.00
CA VAL A 13 -14.26 37.84 1.42
C VAL A 13 -14.08 37.23 0.03
N ILE A 14 -13.24 37.84 -0.83
CA ILE A 14 -12.91 37.31 -2.15
C ILE A 14 -12.20 35.96 -2.01
N GLY A 15 -11.29 35.82 -1.03
CA GLY A 15 -10.62 34.55 -0.74
C GLY A 15 -11.58 33.43 -0.35
N VAL A 16 -12.54 33.72 0.54
CA VAL A 16 -13.58 32.75 0.92
C VAL A 16 -14.48 32.38 -0.26
N ALA A 17 -14.87 33.36 -1.08
CA ALA A 17 -15.66 33.09 -2.28
C ALA A 17 -14.89 32.19 -3.28
N ALA A 18 -13.60 32.45 -3.49
CA ALA A 18 -12.73 31.61 -4.31
C ALA A 18 -12.57 30.19 -3.76
N LEU A 19 -12.47 30.03 -2.43
CA LEU A 19 -12.44 28.71 -1.79
C LEU A 19 -13.72 27.92 -2.04
N LEU A 20 -14.89 28.54 -1.84
CA LEU A 20 -16.19 27.88 -2.03
C LEU A 20 -16.43 27.53 -3.51
N LEU A 21 -16.07 28.43 -4.42
CA LEU A 21 -16.16 28.18 -5.86
C LEU A 21 -15.19 27.10 -6.31
N GLY A 22 -13.94 27.13 -5.82
CA GLY A 22 -12.94 26.11 -6.08
C GLY A 22 -13.40 24.74 -5.61
N GLN A 23 -13.97 24.64 -4.40
CA GLN A 23 -14.50 23.39 -3.86
C GLN A 23 -15.67 22.85 -4.68
N ALA A 24 -16.63 23.72 -5.05
CA ALA A 24 -17.77 23.32 -5.85
C ALA A 24 -17.36 22.86 -7.26
N TRP A 25 -16.36 23.52 -7.84
CA TRP A 25 -15.81 23.17 -9.14
C TRP A 25 -15.06 21.84 -9.09
N ASP A 26 -14.27 21.63 -8.05
CA ASP A 26 -13.53 20.39 -7.81
C ASP A 26 -14.49 19.19 -7.65
N PHE A 27 -15.54 19.36 -6.83
CA PHE A 27 -16.60 18.35 -6.70
C PHE A 27 -17.31 18.05 -8.02
N TYR A 28 -17.57 19.08 -8.84
CA TYR A 28 -18.16 18.89 -10.15
C TYR A 28 -17.25 18.09 -11.08
N LEU A 29 -15.95 18.41 -11.11
CA LEU A 29 -14.98 17.70 -11.93
C LEU A 29 -14.87 16.22 -11.52
N HIS A 30 -14.72 15.95 -10.22
CA HIS A 30 -14.66 14.57 -9.71
C HIS A 30 -15.98 13.80 -9.87
N ALA A 31 -17.13 14.49 -9.87
CA ALA A 31 -18.42 13.85 -10.17
C ALA A 31 -18.58 13.56 -11.68
N ALA A 32 -18.06 14.43 -12.55
CA ALA A 32 -18.10 14.25 -14.00
C ALA A 32 -17.09 13.20 -14.49
N ASP A 33 -15.93 13.12 -13.86
CA ASP A 33 -14.90 12.13 -14.14
C ASP A 33 -14.26 11.63 -12.82
N PRO A 34 -14.78 10.53 -12.26
CA PRO A 34 -14.24 9.93 -11.04
C PRO A 34 -12.77 9.51 -11.15
N THR A 35 -12.26 9.28 -12.37
CA THR A 35 -10.86 8.86 -12.59
C THR A 35 -9.85 9.99 -12.36
N LEU A 36 -10.30 11.24 -12.26
CA LEU A 36 -9.45 12.38 -11.86
C LEU A 36 -8.76 12.14 -10.52
N ALA A 37 -9.41 11.44 -9.59
CA ALA A 37 -8.84 11.09 -8.29
C ALA A 37 -7.57 10.22 -8.38
N HIS A 38 -7.32 9.56 -9.51
CA HIS A 38 -6.14 8.73 -9.75
C HIS A 38 -5.08 9.41 -10.63
N ARG A 39 -5.42 10.56 -11.26
CA ARG A 39 -4.55 11.27 -12.20
C ARG A 39 -4.07 12.61 -11.66
N GLU A 40 -4.74 13.13 -10.63
CA GLU A 40 -4.44 14.41 -10.03
C GLU A 40 -4.03 14.21 -8.58
N GLY A 41 -2.92 14.85 -8.22
CA GLY A 41 -2.50 14.97 -6.84
C GLY A 41 -3.10 16.19 -6.16
N ILE A 42 -2.88 16.30 -4.85
CA ILE A 42 -3.43 17.38 -4.00
C ILE A 42 -3.04 18.79 -4.49
N PHE A 43 -1.95 18.91 -5.26
CA PHE A 43 -1.45 20.19 -5.78
C PHE A 43 -1.42 20.29 -7.30
N THR A 44 -2.17 19.44 -8.02
CA THR A 44 -2.18 19.48 -9.48
C THR A 44 -2.78 20.79 -10.00
N LEU A 45 -1.94 21.63 -10.63
CA LEU A 45 -2.33 22.96 -11.11
C LEU A 45 -3.15 22.95 -12.41
N THR A 46 -3.31 21.78 -13.05
CA THR A 46 -4.19 21.64 -14.21
C THR A 46 -5.67 21.59 -13.84
N ASN A 47 -5.98 21.27 -12.57
CA ASN A 47 -7.35 21.33 -12.04
C ASN A 47 -7.65 22.78 -11.61
N PRO A 48 -8.58 23.48 -12.28
CA PRO A 48 -8.93 24.86 -11.93
C PRO A 48 -9.54 25.00 -10.52
N GLY A 49 -10.15 23.93 -9.98
CA GLY A 49 -10.62 23.85 -8.60
C GLY A 49 -9.47 23.98 -7.59
N HIS A 50 -8.40 23.21 -7.77
CA HIS A 50 -7.20 23.30 -6.92
C HIS A 50 -6.56 24.68 -6.95
N VAL A 51 -6.46 25.30 -8.14
CA VAL A 51 -5.90 26.65 -8.29
C VAL A 51 -6.75 27.68 -7.54
N LEU A 52 -8.08 27.60 -7.65
CA LEU A 52 -9.00 28.48 -6.93
C LEU A 52 -8.91 28.28 -5.41
N LEU A 53 -8.78 27.03 -4.96
CA LEU A 53 -8.61 26.70 -3.54
C LEU A 53 -7.31 27.31 -2.99
N GLY A 54 -6.19 27.12 -3.68
CA GLY A 54 -4.90 27.67 -3.29
C GLY A 54 -4.89 29.22 -3.27
N ALA A 55 -5.38 29.85 -4.33
CA ALA A 55 -5.47 31.31 -4.42
C ALA A 55 -6.43 31.89 -3.37
N GLY A 56 -7.57 31.22 -3.15
CA GLY A 56 -8.56 31.60 -2.16
C GLY A 56 -8.02 31.53 -0.73
N LEU A 57 -7.26 30.48 -0.41
CA LEU A 57 -6.59 30.34 0.89
C LEU A 57 -5.60 31.48 1.14
N ILE A 58 -4.77 31.81 0.15
CA ILE A 58 -3.80 32.91 0.24
C ILE A 58 -4.52 34.24 0.50
N LEU A 59 -5.59 34.54 -0.25
CA LEU A 59 -6.35 35.76 -0.10
C LEU A 59 -7.07 35.85 1.25
N ALA A 60 -7.65 34.74 1.71
CA ALA A 60 -8.31 34.66 3.01
C ALA A 60 -7.31 34.94 4.15
N VAL A 61 -6.13 34.31 4.10
CA VAL A 61 -5.05 34.51 5.05
C VAL A 61 -4.57 35.96 5.05
N VAL A 62 -4.25 36.52 3.88
CA VAL A 62 -3.81 37.93 3.76
C VAL A 62 -4.88 38.89 4.27
N GLY A 63 -6.15 38.63 3.96
CA GLY A 63 -7.27 39.46 4.39
C GLY A 63 -7.47 39.45 5.91
N VAL A 64 -7.51 38.26 6.52
CA VAL A 64 -7.70 38.11 7.97
C VAL A 64 -6.53 38.73 8.74
N LEU A 65 -5.28 38.47 8.32
CA LEU A 65 -4.11 39.01 9.00
C LEU A 65 -3.96 40.50 8.83
N GLY A 66 -4.20 41.00 7.61
CA GLY A 66 -4.14 42.42 7.34
C GLY A 66 -5.19 43.19 8.13
N ALA A 67 -6.39 42.64 8.28
CA ALA A 67 -7.45 43.20 9.11
C ALA A 67 -7.12 43.11 10.62
N ALA A 68 -6.61 41.98 11.09
CA ALA A 68 -6.18 41.81 12.49
C ALA A 68 -5.05 42.78 12.87
N TYR A 69 -4.06 42.94 11.98
CA TYR A 69 -2.94 43.86 12.17
C TYR A 69 -3.39 45.33 12.19
N SER A 70 -4.40 45.69 11.40
CA SER A 70 -4.87 47.08 11.31
C SER A 70 -5.88 47.47 12.41
N HIS A 71 -6.63 46.52 12.97
CA HIS A 71 -7.73 46.80 13.90
C HIS A 71 -7.49 46.44 15.36
N LEU A 72 -6.62 45.47 15.66
CA LEU A 72 -6.38 45.10 17.04
C LEU A 72 -5.48 46.16 17.73
N PRO A 73 -5.86 46.66 18.92
CA PRO A 73 -5.08 47.63 19.69
C PRO A 73 -3.89 46.93 20.36
N MET A 74 -2.94 46.45 19.54
CA MET A 74 -1.76 45.73 19.98
C MET A 74 -0.56 46.66 20.17
N GLY A 75 0.20 46.47 21.25
CA GLY A 75 1.51 47.09 21.43
C GLY A 75 2.51 46.64 20.36
N SER A 76 3.58 47.41 20.16
CA SER A 76 4.58 47.14 19.11
C SER A 76 5.26 45.77 19.25
N TRP A 77 5.48 45.31 20.48
CA TRP A 77 6.07 44.00 20.77
C TRP A 77 5.10 42.85 20.45
N SER A 78 3.82 43.01 20.82
CA SER A 78 2.74 42.05 20.50
C SER A 78 2.52 41.92 18.99
N ARG A 79 2.62 43.02 18.23
CA ARG A 79 2.55 42.98 16.76
C ARG A 79 3.71 42.20 16.13
N ARG A 80 4.93 42.36 16.65
CA ARG A 80 6.10 41.61 16.17
C ARG A 80 5.97 40.12 16.50
N ALA A 81 5.51 39.78 17.71
CA ALA A 81 5.25 38.40 18.10
C ALA A 81 4.16 37.75 17.24
N PHE A 82 3.08 38.48 16.93
CA PHE A 82 2.00 38.03 16.05
C PHE A 82 2.51 37.72 14.63
N LEU A 83 3.27 38.65 14.03
CA LEU A 83 3.85 38.44 12.69
C LEU A 83 4.87 37.29 12.68
N ALA A 84 5.72 37.18 13.70
CA ALA A 84 6.69 36.09 13.82
C ALA A 84 6.02 34.73 13.98
N GLY A 85 5.01 34.62 14.85
CA GLY A 85 4.23 33.38 15.03
C GLY A 85 3.51 32.97 13.75
N PHE A 86 3.00 33.93 12.99
CA PHE A 86 2.38 33.64 11.70
C PHE A 86 3.37 33.18 10.63
N LEU A 87 4.55 33.82 10.54
CA LEU A 87 5.62 33.37 9.65
C LEU A 87 6.08 31.94 9.98
N VAL A 88 6.15 31.59 11.26
CA VAL A 88 6.44 30.23 11.70
C VAL A 88 5.34 29.26 11.25
N LEU A 89 4.07 29.62 11.40
CA LEU A 89 2.96 28.78 10.93
C LEU A 89 2.97 28.57 9.41
N ILE A 90 3.25 29.61 8.62
CA ILE A 90 3.42 29.46 7.16
C ILE A 90 4.58 28.52 6.85
N ALA A 91 5.73 28.72 7.52
CA ALA A 91 6.91 27.89 7.29
C ALA A 91 6.64 26.42 7.63
N VAL A 92 6.02 26.15 8.78
CA VAL A 92 5.63 24.79 9.20
C VAL A 92 4.65 24.19 8.19
N SER A 93 3.60 24.93 7.80
CA SER A 93 2.60 24.48 6.81
C SER A 93 3.23 24.18 5.45
N GLY A 94 4.19 25.01 5.01
CA GLY A 94 4.92 24.83 3.76
C GLY A 94 5.83 23.61 3.80
N VAL A 95 6.52 23.39 4.93
CA VAL A 95 7.34 22.18 5.14
C VAL A 95 6.48 20.92 5.16
N THR A 96 5.32 20.94 5.83
CA THR A 96 4.41 19.78 5.85
C THR A 96 3.81 19.51 4.47
N ALA A 97 3.44 20.55 3.71
CA ALA A 97 2.93 20.41 2.35
C ALA A 97 4.03 19.89 1.39
N GLY A 98 5.25 20.40 1.50
CA GLY A 98 6.40 19.92 0.73
C GLY A 98 6.77 18.48 1.04
N TRP A 99 6.71 18.08 2.32
CA TRP A 99 6.88 16.69 2.73
C TRP A 99 5.78 15.78 2.16
N ALA A 100 4.50 16.18 2.25
CA ALA A 100 3.40 15.43 1.65
C ALA A 100 3.53 15.29 0.12
N ALA A 101 3.87 16.38 -0.58
CA ALA A 101 4.13 16.36 -2.02
C ALA A 101 5.33 15.47 -2.39
N SER A 102 6.35 15.38 -1.52
CA SER A 102 7.49 14.48 -1.76
C SER A 102 7.12 13.01 -1.64
N ILE A 103 6.19 12.66 -0.74
CA ILE A 103 5.66 11.30 -0.61
C ILE A 103 4.85 10.93 -1.85
N GLU A 104 3.99 11.85 -2.31
CA GLU A 104 3.16 11.67 -3.50
C GLU A 104 4.01 11.53 -4.78
N LEU A 105 5.06 12.35 -4.91
CA LEU A 105 6.01 12.25 -6.02
C LEU A 105 6.78 10.92 -5.98
N ALA A 106 7.22 10.50 -4.79
CA ALA A 106 7.90 9.22 -4.63
C ALA A 106 6.97 8.02 -4.93
N ALA A 107 5.68 8.11 -4.59
CA ALA A 107 4.68 7.11 -4.97
C ALA A 107 4.47 7.09 -6.50
N SER A 108 4.36 8.26 -7.13
CA SER A 108 4.20 8.39 -8.59
C SER A 108 5.43 7.87 -9.35
N GLN A 109 6.63 8.14 -8.86
CA GLN A 109 7.87 7.62 -9.43
C GLN A 109 7.96 6.10 -9.32
N ARG A 110 7.46 5.50 -8.23
CA ARG A 110 7.38 4.05 -8.07
C ARG A 110 6.41 3.43 -9.07
N LEU A 111 5.27 4.06 -9.34
CA LEU A 111 4.32 3.62 -10.36
C LEU A 111 4.90 3.67 -11.77
N ILE A 112 5.62 4.75 -12.10
CA ILE A 112 6.31 4.88 -13.41
C ILE A 112 7.44 3.85 -13.53
N ALA A 113 8.19 3.60 -12.46
CA ALA A 113 9.21 2.55 -12.45
C ALA A 113 8.59 1.16 -12.65
N ALA A 114 7.48 0.85 -11.96
CA ALA A 114 6.76 -0.41 -12.12
C ALA A 114 6.25 -0.61 -13.56
N ASP A 115 5.72 0.43 -14.20
CA ASP A 115 5.30 0.39 -15.61
C ASP A 115 6.48 0.15 -16.57
N GLN A 116 7.63 0.79 -16.30
CA GLN A 116 8.86 0.58 -17.07
C GLN A 116 9.42 -0.84 -16.93
N HIS A 117 9.30 -1.45 -15.75
CA HIS A 117 9.67 -2.85 -15.51
C HIS A 117 8.70 -3.83 -16.18
N ALA A 118 7.40 -3.53 -16.22
CA ALA A 118 6.40 -4.33 -16.94
C ALA A 118 6.63 -4.33 -18.46
N VAL A 119 7.02 -3.17 -19.04
CA VAL A 119 7.38 -3.04 -20.46
C VAL A 119 8.71 -3.74 -20.78
N ALA A 120 9.67 -3.72 -19.85
CA ALA A 120 10.94 -4.46 -20.02
C ALA A 120 10.74 -5.99 -19.97
N ALA A 121 9.86 -6.48 -19.09
CA ALA A 121 9.51 -7.89 -19.00
C ALA A 121 8.80 -8.43 -20.25
N THR A 122 8.12 -7.58 -21.03
CA THR A 122 7.47 -7.98 -22.29
C THR A 122 8.44 -8.19 -23.46
N HIS A 123 9.71 -7.81 -23.33
CA HIS A 123 10.71 -7.96 -24.40
C HIS A 123 11.55 -9.25 -24.35
N GLN A 124 11.28 -10.17 -23.42
CA GLN A 124 12.05 -11.42 -23.26
C GLN A 124 11.27 -12.72 -23.47
N ALA A 125 9.98 -12.67 -23.82
CA ALA A 125 9.22 -13.83 -24.26
C ALA A 125 9.15 -13.90 -25.80
N PRO A 126 9.44 -15.04 -26.45
CA PRO A 126 9.16 -15.21 -27.87
C PRO A 126 7.64 -15.11 -28.09
N ALA A 127 7.21 -14.09 -28.84
CA ALA A 127 5.83 -13.89 -29.20
C ALA A 127 5.32 -15.04 -30.09
N THR A 128 4.52 -15.95 -29.52
CA THR A 128 3.52 -16.69 -30.30
C THR A 128 2.22 -15.89 -30.26
N GLY A 129 1.93 -15.22 -31.36
CA GLY A 129 0.74 -14.39 -31.52
C GLY A 129 -0.55 -15.19 -31.36
N ALA A 130 -1.33 -14.83 -30.34
CA ALA A 130 -2.77 -14.98 -30.31
C ALA A 130 -3.34 -13.65 -29.78
N GLY A 131 -4.24 -13.05 -30.55
CA GLY A 131 -4.57 -11.63 -30.50
C GLY A 131 -5.05 -11.11 -29.14
N HIS A 132 -4.70 -9.85 -28.88
CA HIS A 132 -5.37 -8.99 -27.91
C HIS A 132 -6.83 -8.77 -28.34
N ALA A 133 -7.69 -9.70 -27.97
CA ALA A 133 -9.12 -9.51 -27.92
C ALA A 133 -9.52 -9.36 -26.45
N GLY A 134 -9.72 -8.11 -26.01
CA GLY A 134 -10.50 -7.81 -24.81
C GLY A 134 -9.77 -7.84 -23.48
N SER A 135 -8.70 -7.07 -23.30
CA SER A 135 -8.40 -6.55 -21.96
C SER A 135 -9.44 -5.47 -21.64
N THR A 136 -10.55 -5.89 -21.04
CA THR A 136 -11.42 -4.96 -20.32
C THR A 136 -10.55 -4.33 -19.23
N PRO A 137 -10.45 -2.99 -19.15
CA PRO A 137 -9.76 -2.35 -18.04
C PRO A 137 -10.39 -2.87 -16.75
N ILE A 138 -9.58 -3.52 -15.91
CA ILE A 138 -10.07 -3.99 -14.62
C ILE A 138 -10.34 -2.76 -13.78
N SER A 139 -11.61 -2.36 -13.65
CA SER A 139 -11.99 -1.17 -12.90
C SER A 139 -12.03 -1.49 -11.42
N VAL A 140 -11.05 -1.01 -10.67
CA VAL A 140 -11.08 -0.98 -9.21
C VAL A 140 -11.92 0.22 -8.76
N THR A 141 -12.91 -0.01 -7.91
CA THR A 141 -13.72 1.07 -7.32
C THR A 141 -12.97 1.78 -6.20
N ALA A 142 -13.32 3.03 -5.90
CA ALA A 142 -12.76 3.76 -4.76
C ALA A 142 -12.95 3.01 -3.42
N ALA A 143 -14.10 2.34 -3.24
CA ALA A 143 -14.37 1.54 -2.04
C ALA A 143 -13.45 0.32 -1.95
N GLN A 144 -13.15 -0.34 -3.08
CA GLN A 144 -12.20 -1.45 -3.13
C GLN A 144 -10.77 -0.99 -2.84
N LEU A 145 -10.36 0.16 -3.40
CA LEU A 145 -9.06 0.75 -3.09
C LEU A 145 -8.94 1.10 -1.60
N GLU A 146 -9.96 1.73 -1.01
CA GLU A 146 -9.98 2.05 0.42
C GLU A 146 -9.93 0.78 1.28
N ALA A 147 -10.70 -0.26 0.92
CA ALA A 147 -10.73 -1.51 1.65
C ALA A 147 -9.39 -2.26 1.58
N ALA A 148 -8.74 -2.30 0.41
CA ALA A 148 -7.41 -2.87 0.23
C ALA A 148 -6.36 -2.10 1.06
N ALA A 149 -6.36 -0.77 0.98
CA ALA A 149 -5.46 0.07 1.77
C ALA A 149 -5.67 -0.14 3.29
N ARG A 150 -6.94 -0.21 3.73
CA ARG A 150 -7.28 -0.47 5.13
C ARG A 150 -6.80 -1.84 5.59
N LEU A 151 -7.00 -2.89 4.79
CA LEU A 151 -6.51 -4.23 5.10
C LEU A 151 -4.99 -4.23 5.22
N TYR A 152 -4.29 -3.59 4.30
CA TYR A 152 -2.83 -3.48 4.32
C TYR A 152 -2.33 -2.83 5.61
N GLU A 153 -2.82 -1.62 5.93
CA GLU A 153 -2.41 -0.86 7.11
C GLU A 153 -2.70 -1.61 8.41
N GLN A 154 -3.89 -2.23 8.52
CA GLN A 154 -4.24 -3.00 9.71
C GLN A 154 -3.39 -4.27 9.84
N THR A 155 -3.06 -4.93 8.72
CA THR A 155 -2.17 -6.11 8.71
C THR A 155 -0.78 -5.70 9.18
N MET A 156 -0.21 -4.65 8.58
CA MET A 156 1.09 -4.07 8.98
C MET A 156 1.16 -3.78 10.48
N ALA A 157 0.15 -3.07 11.01
CA ALA A 157 0.08 -2.73 12.42
C ALA A 157 -0.04 -3.97 13.33
N ALA A 158 -0.76 -5.01 12.90
CA ALA A 158 -0.97 -6.21 13.71
C ALA A 158 0.26 -7.15 13.73
N VAL A 159 0.99 -7.23 12.62
CA VAL A 159 2.12 -8.16 12.47
C VAL A 159 3.46 -7.58 12.87
N VAL A 160 3.56 -6.26 13.13
CA VAL A 160 4.82 -5.59 13.50
C VAL A 160 5.53 -6.25 14.71
N LYS A 161 4.77 -6.76 15.68
CA LYS A 161 5.29 -7.49 16.85
C LYS A 161 5.97 -8.81 16.50
N TYR A 162 5.63 -9.38 15.35
CA TYR A 162 6.20 -10.62 14.83
C TYR A 162 7.45 -10.40 13.98
N ARG A 163 7.98 -9.17 13.89
CA ARG A 163 9.34 -8.96 13.38
C ARG A 163 10.39 -9.79 14.13
N ASP A 164 10.16 -10.05 15.42
CA ASP A 164 10.87 -11.10 16.16
C ASP A 164 10.17 -12.44 15.94
N LEU A 165 10.83 -13.36 15.21
CA LEU A 165 10.31 -14.70 14.97
C LEU A 165 9.96 -15.45 16.26
N ARG A 166 10.67 -15.20 17.38
CA ARG A 166 10.35 -15.85 18.66
C ARG A 166 9.00 -15.41 19.19
N ALA A 167 8.56 -14.18 18.92
CA ALA A 167 7.24 -13.71 19.29
C ALA A 167 6.15 -14.42 18.47
N ALA A 168 6.40 -14.73 17.19
CA ALA A 168 5.50 -15.53 16.38
C ALA A 168 5.41 -16.98 16.91
N VAL A 169 6.55 -17.62 17.16
CA VAL A 169 6.58 -18.99 17.71
C VAL A 169 5.87 -19.05 19.07
N ALA A 170 6.11 -18.07 19.94
CA ALA A 170 5.43 -17.98 21.24
C ALA A 170 3.91 -17.75 21.11
N ALA A 171 3.45 -17.12 20.04
CA ALA A 171 2.04 -16.93 19.72
C ALA A 171 1.39 -18.16 19.03
N GLY A 172 2.14 -19.25 18.85
CA GLY A 172 1.64 -20.52 18.31
C GLY A 172 1.83 -20.71 16.81
N TYR A 173 2.59 -19.84 16.13
CA TYR A 173 2.95 -20.05 14.74
C TYR A 173 4.02 -21.14 14.61
N GLN A 174 3.83 -22.06 13.66
CA GLN A 174 4.73 -23.20 13.40
C GLN A 174 5.16 -23.20 11.93
N PRO A 175 6.41 -23.61 11.62
CA PRO A 175 6.89 -23.62 10.25
C PRO A 175 6.10 -24.63 9.39
N MET A 176 5.72 -24.21 8.19
CA MET A 176 5.05 -25.05 7.18
C MET A 176 6.08 -25.73 6.26
N GLU A 177 7.25 -25.14 6.08
CA GLU A 177 8.40 -25.70 5.37
C GLU A 177 9.57 -25.97 6.31
N PRO A 178 10.61 -26.74 5.89
CA PRO A 178 11.85 -26.83 6.64
C PRO A 178 12.38 -25.43 7.00
N PRO A 179 12.67 -25.15 8.28
CA PRO A 179 12.93 -23.79 8.76
C PRO A 179 14.25 -23.20 8.27
N ASP A 180 15.10 -24.00 7.63
CA ASP A 180 16.38 -23.63 7.03
C ASP A 180 16.28 -23.17 5.56
N LEU A 181 15.09 -23.23 4.94
CA LEU A 181 14.87 -22.67 3.61
C LEU A 181 15.00 -21.13 3.61
N GLU A 182 15.27 -20.57 2.44
CA GLU A 182 15.45 -19.12 2.29
C GLU A 182 14.19 -18.33 2.63
N ILE A 183 13.02 -18.83 2.23
CA ILE A 183 11.71 -18.27 2.58
C ILE A 183 10.91 -19.36 3.28
N VAL A 184 10.31 -19.01 4.42
CA VAL A 184 9.56 -19.95 5.27
C VAL A 184 8.25 -19.30 5.73
N HIS A 185 7.15 -20.03 5.57
CA HIS A 185 5.86 -19.71 6.12
C HIS A 185 5.73 -20.28 7.53
N TYR A 186 5.33 -19.43 8.46
CA TYR A 186 4.97 -19.80 9.82
C TYR A 186 3.46 -19.67 9.95
N VAL A 187 2.76 -20.78 10.16
CA VAL A 187 1.30 -20.88 10.14
C VAL A 187 0.75 -21.08 11.55
N ASN A 188 -0.34 -20.38 11.87
CA ASN A 188 -1.11 -20.61 13.08
C ASN A 188 -2.49 -21.19 12.72
N ARG A 189 -2.58 -22.53 12.78
CA ARG A 189 -3.79 -23.28 12.42
C ARG A 189 -4.98 -22.98 13.33
N ALA A 190 -4.77 -22.42 14.53
CA ALA A 190 -5.86 -22.03 15.41
C ALA A 190 -6.69 -20.86 14.84
N TYR A 191 -6.14 -20.11 13.88
CA TYR A 191 -6.83 -19.01 13.21
C TYR A 191 -7.50 -19.42 11.89
N SER A 192 -7.46 -20.70 11.50
CA SER A 192 -8.13 -21.21 10.30
C SER A 192 -9.63 -21.46 10.58
N THR A 193 -10.36 -20.41 10.94
CA THR A 193 -11.79 -20.48 11.30
C THR A 193 -12.62 -19.45 10.54
N ASP A 194 -13.92 -19.72 10.37
CA ASP A 194 -14.85 -18.81 9.67
C ASP A 194 -14.95 -17.42 10.37
N ALA A 195 -14.57 -17.32 11.65
CA ALA A 195 -14.58 -16.07 12.42
C ALA A 195 -13.33 -15.19 12.21
N ASP A 196 -12.28 -15.72 11.57
CA ASP A 196 -10.97 -15.07 11.43
C ASP A 196 -10.60 -14.76 9.97
N ILE A 197 -11.55 -14.87 9.04
CA ILE A 197 -11.38 -14.46 7.63
C ILE A 197 -11.07 -12.96 7.58
N LEU A 198 -9.93 -12.59 6.98
CA LEU A 198 -9.45 -11.21 6.85
C LEU A 198 -9.43 -10.43 8.19
N LYS A 199 -9.04 -11.10 9.28
CA LYS A 199 -8.92 -10.50 10.60
C LYS A 199 -7.45 -10.22 10.94
N PRO A 200 -6.99 -8.95 10.90
CA PRO A 200 -5.57 -8.63 11.04
C PRO A 200 -4.93 -9.07 12.36
N GLN A 201 -5.71 -9.17 13.44
CA GLN A 201 -5.16 -9.63 14.72
C GLN A 201 -4.95 -11.15 14.76
N HIS A 202 -5.54 -11.89 13.83
CA HIS A 202 -5.55 -13.36 13.72
C HIS A 202 -5.11 -13.80 12.31
N VAL A 203 -3.97 -13.28 11.81
CA VAL A 203 -3.41 -13.68 10.50
C VAL A 203 -2.97 -15.14 10.53
N GLN A 204 -3.37 -15.93 9.52
CA GLN A 204 -3.11 -17.38 9.48
C GLN A 204 -1.65 -17.73 9.18
N SER A 205 -0.93 -16.93 8.39
CA SER A 205 0.47 -17.20 8.04
C SER A 205 1.35 -15.94 8.05
N LEU A 206 2.59 -16.10 8.50
CA LEU A 206 3.64 -15.09 8.50
C LEU A 206 4.81 -15.60 7.64
N ILE A 207 5.34 -14.74 6.78
CA ILE A 207 6.35 -15.12 5.78
C ILE A 207 7.69 -14.49 6.19
N TYR A 208 8.70 -15.33 6.37
CA TYR A 208 10.04 -14.90 6.75
C TYR A 208 11.07 -15.20 5.68
N TYR A 209 11.96 -14.24 5.44
CA TYR A 209 13.19 -14.41 4.70
C TYR A 209 14.36 -14.66 5.66
N ASN A 210 15.06 -15.78 5.51
CA ASN A 210 16.24 -16.12 6.30
C ASN A 210 17.48 -15.38 5.75
N SER A 211 17.62 -14.11 6.13
CA SER A 211 18.78 -13.30 5.75
C SER A 211 20.07 -13.76 6.46
N PRO A 212 21.26 -13.36 5.98
CA PRO A 212 22.51 -13.59 6.70
C PRO A 212 22.57 -13.01 8.13
N LYS A 213 21.68 -12.05 8.46
CA LYS A 213 21.58 -11.43 9.79
C LYS A 213 20.49 -12.06 10.67
N GLY A 214 19.79 -13.08 10.17
CA GLY A 214 18.65 -13.71 10.81
C GLY A 214 17.34 -13.51 10.04
N PRO A 215 16.24 -14.11 10.53
CA PRO A 215 14.94 -14.06 9.88
C PRO A 215 14.37 -12.64 9.86
N VAL A 216 13.84 -12.24 8.70
CA VAL A 216 13.18 -10.95 8.48
C VAL A 216 11.74 -11.24 8.07
N LEU A 217 10.77 -10.63 8.76
CA LEU A 217 9.37 -10.70 8.36
C LEU A 217 9.18 -9.93 7.05
N ILE A 218 8.79 -10.64 5.98
CA ILE A 218 8.61 -10.07 4.64
C ILE A 218 7.15 -10.05 4.18
N GLY A 219 6.30 -10.87 4.77
CA GLY A 219 4.89 -10.91 4.42
C GLY A 219 3.99 -11.49 5.50
N ALA A 220 2.71 -11.35 5.27
CA ALA A 220 1.62 -11.99 5.97
C ALA A 220 0.69 -12.61 4.93
N MET A 221 -0.03 -13.67 5.29
CA MET A 221 -0.95 -14.33 4.38
C MET A 221 -2.21 -14.76 5.12
N TYR A 222 -3.35 -14.36 4.57
CA TYR A 222 -4.66 -14.84 4.99
C TYR A 222 -4.95 -16.14 4.25
N ILE A 223 -5.45 -17.14 4.96
CA ILE A 223 -5.78 -18.46 4.39
C ILE A 223 -7.23 -18.77 4.72
N MET A 224 -8.01 -19.14 3.70
CA MET A 224 -9.39 -19.54 3.88
C MET A 224 -9.50 -20.79 4.77
N PRO A 225 -10.56 -20.93 5.59
CA PRO A 225 -10.67 -22.04 6.54
C PRO A 225 -10.77 -23.42 5.88
N ARG A 226 -11.23 -23.47 4.63
CA ARG A 226 -11.52 -24.72 3.89
C ARG A 226 -11.21 -24.56 2.41
N TRP A 227 -10.75 -25.65 1.79
CA TRP A 227 -10.61 -25.75 0.34
C TRP A 227 -11.95 -25.54 -0.38
N GLY A 228 -11.92 -24.87 -1.53
CA GLY A 228 -13.10 -24.56 -2.34
C GLY A 228 -14.01 -23.47 -1.77
N MET A 229 -13.64 -22.85 -0.64
CA MET A 229 -14.32 -21.66 -0.14
C MET A 229 -13.64 -20.41 -0.73
N PRO A 230 -14.32 -19.62 -1.57
CA PRO A 230 -13.73 -18.44 -2.19
C PRO A 230 -13.47 -17.36 -1.14
N GLY A 231 -12.35 -16.66 -1.28
CA GLY A 231 -12.02 -15.50 -0.46
C GLY A 231 -12.88 -14.27 -0.78
N PRO A 232 -13.12 -13.37 0.20
CA PRO A 232 -13.84 -12.12 -0.07
C PRO A 232 -13.08 -11.16 -1.00
N GLU A 233 -13.75 -10.64 -2.03
CA GLU A 233 -13.17 -9.71 -3.02
C GLU A 233 -13.15 -8.24 -2.53
N ILE A 234 -12.64 -7.99 -1.32
CA ILE A 234 -12.74 -6.65 -0.69
C ILE A 234 -12.03 -5.55 -1.50
N GLY A 235 -10.92 -5.87 -2.16
CA GLY A 235 -10.13 -4.98 -3.00
C GLY A 235 -10.35 -5.20 -4.49
N GLY A 236 -11.33 -6.03 -4.87
CA GLY A 236 -11.47 -6.52 -6.23
C GLY A 236 -10.15 -7.12 -6.72
N ALA A 237 -9.72 -6.72 -7.92
CA ALA A 237 -8.49 -7.22 -8.52
C ALA A 237 -7.18 -6.74 -7.85
N LEU A 238 -7.25 -5.83 -6.86
CA LEU A 238 -6.08 -5.50 -6.05
C LEU A 238 -5.76 -6.61 -5.05
N THR A 239 -6.74 -7.40 -4.60
CA THR A 239 -6.58 -8.42 -3.57
C THR A 239 -6.89 -9.79 -4.16
N SER A 240 -6.00 -10.29 -5.02
CA SER A 240 -6.19 -11.54 -5.73
C SER A 240 -5.94 -12.74 -4.83
N TRP A 241 -7.02 -13.50 -4.57
CA TRP A 241 -6.93 -14.81 -3.94
C TRP A 241 -6.40 -15.82 -4.95
N HIS A 242 -5.53 -16.72 -4.50
CA HIS A 242 -5.05 -17.85 -5.29
C HIS A 242 -4.94 -19.09 -4.41
N HIS A 243 -4.65 -20.23 -5.02
CA HIS A 243 -4.30 -21.44 -4.30
C HIS A 243 -3.18 -22.17 -5.03
N HIS A 244 -2.47 -23.02 -4.29
CA HIS A 244 -1.56 -23.99 -4.86
C HIS A 244 -2.25 -25.33 -5.02
N ASP A 245 -2.06 -25.92 -6.18
CA ASP A 245 -2.46 -27.28 -6.51
C ASP A 245 -1.22 -28.14 -6.81
N ASP A 246 -0.05 -27.80 -6.30
CA ASP A 246 1.20 -28.47 -6.64
C ASP A 246 2.08 -28.77 -5.41
N LEU A 247 1.66 -28.44 -4.19
CA LEU A 247 2.49 -28.66 -3.01
C LEU A 247 2.56 -30.14 -2.61
N CYS A 248 3.78 -30.61 -2.29
CA CYS A 248 4.03 -31.94 -1.77
C CYS A 248 4.30 -31.91 -0.26
N PHE A 249 3.35 -32.46 0.50
CA PHE A 249 3.40 -32.52 1.96
C PHE A 249 4.00 -33.84 2.45
N ASP A 250 4.96 -33.76 3.37
CA ASP A 250 5.46 -34.93 4.08
C ASP A 250 4.35 -35.55 4.94
N LYS A 251 4.15 -36.87 4.82
CA LYS A 251 3.03 -37.57 5.49
C LYS A 251 3.18 -37.66 7.01
N LYS A 252 4.38 -37.46 7.56
CA LYS A 252 4.65 -37.56 9.00
C LYS A 252 4.61 -36.20 9.67
N THR A 253 5.19 -35.19 9.04
CA THR A 253 5.31 -33.84 9.61
C THR A 253 4.23 -32.88 9.12
N SER A 254 3.55 -33.21 8.01
CA SER A 254 2.63 -32.30 7.32
C SER A 254 3.29 -30.98 6.87
N MET A 255 4.61 -31.01 6.65
CA MET A 255 5.37 -29.88 6.11
C MET A 255 5.42 -29.97 4.59
N VAL A 256 5.44 -28.82 3.91
CA VAL A 256 5.70 -28.72 2.47
C VAL A 256 7.20 -28.89 2.24
N VAL A 257 7.57 -29.89 1.45
CA VAL A 257 8.98 -30.26 1.23
C VAL A 257 9.39 -30.28 -0.24
N ALA A 258 8.43 -30.16 -1.15
CA ALA A 258 8.65 -30.10 -2.59
C ALA A 258 7.39 -29.56 -3.30
N PHE A 259 7.53 -29.31 -4.60
CA PHE A 259 6.45 -28.99 -5.52
C PHE A 259 6.34 -30.11 -6.58
N ALA A 260 5.12 -30.45 -6.98
CA ALA A 260 4.83 -31.47 -7.98
C ALA A 260 5.19 -30.93 -9.37
N GLY A 261 6.14 -31.56 -10.05
CA GLY A 261 6.56 -31.15 -11.39
C GLY A 261 7.68 -30.10 -11.43
N LEU A 262 7.99 -29.45 -10.30
CA LEU A 262 9.19 -28.62 -10.11
C LEU A 262 10.26 -29.45 -9.38
N SER A 263 11.06 -30.13 -10.20
CA SER A 263 12.24 -30.85 -9.76
C SER A 263 13.34 -29.86 -9.37
N ILE A 264 13.27 -29.24 -8.18
CA ILE A 264 14.41 -28.49 -7.60
C ILE A 264 15.59 -29.43 -7.25
N VAL A 265 15.41 -30.74 -7.44
CA VAL A 265 16.43 -31.77 -7.43
C VAL A 265 16.07 -32.80 -8.49
N ASP A 266 16.68 -32.69 -9.68
CA ASP A 266 16.61 -33.72 -10.74
C ASP A 266 17.16 -35.05 -10.25
N ARG A 267 16.29 -35.83 -9.59
CA ARG A 267 16.55 -37.20 -9.19
C ARG A 267 15.77 -38.14 -10.11
N PRO A 268 16.46 -39.06 -10.82
CA PRO A 268 15.80 -40.07 -11.64
C PRO A 268 14.78 -40.86 -10.79
N GLY A 269 13.49 -40.78 -11.15
CA GLY A 269 12.39 -41.46 -10.45
C GLY A 269 11.35 -40.55 -9.80
N TRP A 270 11.62 -39.25 -9.64
CA TRP A 270 10.59 -38.24 -9.35
C TRP A 270 10.02 -37.75 -10.69
N SER A 271 9.10 -38.54 -11.27
CA SER A 271 8.29 -38.08 -12.38
C SER A 271 7.37 -36.93 -11.91
N ARG A 272 6.43 -36.47 -12.74
CA ARG A 272 5.45 -35.39 -12.50
C ARG A 272 4.48 -35.62 -11.31
N SER A 273 4.98 -36.12 -10.19
CA SER A 273 4.29 -36.65 -9.03
C SER A 273 5.13 -36.39 -7.79
N CYS A 274 4.48 -36.28 -6.64
CA CYS A 274 5.17 -35.99 -5.40
C CYS A 274 6.14 -37.11 -4.98
N PRO A 275 7.23 -36.76 -4.28
CA PRO A 275 8.22 -37.71 -3.76
C PRO A 275 7.64 -38.90 -3.00
N PRO A 276 8.29 -40.09 -3.03
CA PRO A 276 7.95 -41.16 -2.09
C PRO A 276 7.97 -40.65 -0.64
N GLY A 277 6.92 -40.96 0.12
CA GLY A 277 6.75 -40.47 1.50
C GLY A 277 5.97 -39.16 1.63
N THR A 278 5.66 -38.51 0.52
CA THR A 278 4.86 -37.27 0.49
C THR A 278 3.52 -37.47 -0.22
N SER A 279 2.62 -36.49 -0.14
CA SER A 279 1.33 -36.45 -0.83
C SER A 279 1.12 -35.06 -1.44
N LYS A 280 0.65 -35.00 -2.69
CA LYS A 280 0.14 -33.78 -3.30
C LYS A 280 -1.14 -33.36 -2.55
N GLN A 281 -1.24 -32.10 -2.14
CA GLN A 281 -2.46 -31.54 -1.55
C GLN A 281 -2.70 -30.13 -2.08
N ASP A 282 -3.98 -29.82 -2.33
CA ASP A 282 -4.40 -28.49 -2.73
C ASP A 282 -4.63 -27.63 -1.48
N THR A 283 -4.20 -26.38 -1.51
CA THR A 283 -4.33 -25.45 -0.38
C THR A 283 -5.63 -24.66 -0.48
N PRO A 284 -6.30 -24.31 0.64
CA PRO A 284 -7.35 -23.28 0.60
C PRO A 284 -6.87 -21.98 -0.07
N ASP A 285 -7.82 -21.20 -0.58
CA ASP A 285 -7.53 -19.89 -1.15
C ASP A 285 -6.75 -19.04 -0.14
N MET A 286 -5.74 -18.33 -0.63
CA MET A 286 -4.86 -17.49 0.15
C MET A 286 -4.65 -16.13 -0.50
N LEU A 287 -4.47 -15.12 0.36
CA LEU A 287 -4.20 -13.74 -0.01
C LEU A 287 -2.93 -13.28 0.69
N HIS A 288 -1.93 -12.90 -0.09
CA HIS A 288 -0.67 -12.37 0.40
C HIS A 288 -0.80 -10.87 0.73
N VAL A 289 -0.06 -10.45 1.75
CA VAL A 289 0.15 -9.06 2.12
C VAL A 289 1.65 -8.86 2.39
N TRP A 290 2.36 -8.27 1.45
CA TRP A 290 3.80 -8.03 1.53
C TRP A 290 4.10 -6.85 2.44
N VAL A 291 4.87 -7.08 3.50
CA VAL A 291 5.25 -6.02 4.47
C VAL A 291 6.58 -5.35 4.12
N ILE A 292 7.10 -5.67 2.94
CA ILE A 292 8.24 -5.04 2.26
C ILE A 292 7.78 -4.59 0.87
N ASP A 293 8.57 -3.74 0.21
CA ASP A 293 8.24 -3.16 -1.09
C ASP A 293 8.29 -4.21 -2.22
N ASN A 294 7.16 -4.91 -2.46
CA ASN A 294 7.01 -5.79 -3.63
C ASN A 294 6.85 -4.93 -4.90
N PRO A 295 7.69 -5.12 -5.94
CA PRO A 295 7.60 -4.37 -7.21
C PRO A 295 6.23 -4.46 -7.90
N ASN A 296 5.52 -5.58 -7.76
CA ASN A 296 4.21 -5.81 -8.38
C ASN A 296 3.05 -5.36 -7.49
N GLY A 297 3.33 -4.98 -6.24
CA GLY A 297 2.36 -4.41 -5.31
C GLY A 297 2.16 -5.23 -4.04
N PRO A 298 1.54 -4.63 -3.01
CA PRO A 298 1.48 -5.19 -1.66
C PRO A 298 0.63 -6.46 -1.53
N PHE A 299 -0.18 -6.78 -2.54
CA PHE A 299 -1.08 -7.93 -2.56
C PHE A 299 -0.81 -8.88 -3.73
N ASP A 300 0.33 -8.71 -4.43
CA ASP A 300 0.71 -9.62 -5.50
C ASP A 300 0.78 -11.06 -4.98
N THR A 301 0.40 -12.02 -5.82
CA THR A 301 0.37 -13.42 -5.43
C THR A 301 1.77 -13.94 -5.12
N ASP A 302 2.79 -13.35 -5.73
CA ASP A 302 4.15 -13.79 -5.65
C ASP A 302 5.11 -12.64 -5.31
N MET A 303 6.29 -13.01 -4.84
CA MET A 303 7.45 -12.13 -4.72
C MET A 303 8.60 -12.88 -5.37
N ASP A 304 9.25 -12.28 -6.38
CA ASP A 304 10.44 -12.89 -6.98
C ASP A 304 11.50 -13.05 -5.88
N PRO A 305 11.94 -14.29 -5.57
CA PRO A 305 12.96 -14.51 -4.55
C PRO A 305 14.26 -13.74 -4.82
N ALA A 306 14.56 -13.41 -6.09
CA ALA A 306 15.74 -12.62 -6.47
C ALA A 306 15.67 -11.17 -6.00
N ASP A 307 14.47 -10.61 -5.81
CA ASP A 307 14.28 -9.22 -5.38
C ASP A 307 14.39 -9.05 -3.85
N VAL A 308 14.04 -10.10 -3.09
CA VAL A 308 13.97 -10.06 -1.63
C VAL A 308 15.28 -9.59 -0.97
N PRO A 309 16.48 -10.10 -1.33
CA PRO A 309 17.72 -9.68 -0.68
C PRO A 309 17.98 -8.17 -0.86
N ALA A 310 17.72 -7.63 -2.05
CA ALA A 310 17.94 -6.23 -2.36
C ALA A 310 16.95 -5.33 -1.61
N ILE A 311 15.66 -5.71 -1.58
CA ILE A 311 14.62 -4.99 -0.86
C ILE A 311 14.94 -4.95 0.64
N VAL A 312 15.21 -6.11 1.25
CA VAL A 312 15.52 -6.23 2.68
C VAL A 312 16.79 -5.43 3.05
N ALA A 313 17.82 -5.44 2.20
CA ALA A 313 19.03 -4.65 2.43
C ALA A 313 18.78 -3.13 2.38
N ASN A 314 17.82 -2.67 1.59
CA ASN A 314 17.43 -1.27 1.51
C ASN A 314 16.57 -0.83 2.70
N SER A 315 15.62 -1.66 3.13
CA SER A 315 14.76 -1.37 4.29
C SER A 315 15.53 -1.28 5.61
N ALA A 316 16.67 -1.97 5.74
CA ALA A 316 17.53 -1.91 6.93
C ALA A 316 18.42 -0.66 7.03
N ARG A 317 18.44 0.20 6.00
CA ARG A 317 19.24 1.44 5.95
C ARG A 317 18.45 2.70 6.32
N ASN A 318 17.13 2.58 6.45
CA ASN A 318 16.21 3.65 6.84
C ASN A 318 15.66 3.40 8.25
#